data_AF-G9L118-F1
#
_entry.id   AF-G9L118-F1
#
_cell.length_a   1.000
_cell.length_b   1.000
_cell.length_c   1.000
_cell.angle_alpha   90.00
_cell.angle_beta   90.00
_cell.angle_gamma   90.00
#
_symmetry.space_group_name_H-M   'P 1'
#
loop_
_entity.id
_entity.type
_entity.pdbx_description
1 polymer ?
#
loop_
_entity_poly.entity_id
_entity_poly.type
_entity_poly.pdbx_seq_one_letter_code
_entity_poly.pdbx_strand_id
1 'polypeptide(L)'
;LLLLGALAVTETWAGSHSLRYFYTFASLPRRFIALGYVDNTQFLRFDSRAGSGRMEPRARWVEQEGPEFWDEETPIAKHNAWYYRVSLNNMRDHYNQSEA
;
A
#
# COMPACT_ATOMS: atom_id res chain seq x y z
N LEU A 1 38.22 -22.47 -28.81
CA LEU A 1 38.92 -21.78 -27.70
C LEU A 1 39.24 -20.38 -28.21
N LEU A 2 38.64 -19.26 -27.81
CA LEU A 2 38.04 -18.81 -26.55
C LEU A 2 36.98 -17.73 -26.88
N LEU A 3 35.70 -18.00 -26.62
CA LEU A 3 34.65 -16.97 -26.51
C LEU A 3 33.76 -17.30 -25.30
N LEU A 4 34.39 -17.72 -24.21
CA LEU A 4 33.78 -18.06 -22.92
C LEU A 4 34.26 -17.10 -21.81
N GLY A 5 34.64 -15.87 -22.17
CA GLY A 5 35.24 -14.88 -21.25
C GLY A 5 34.36 -13.66 -20.93
N ALA A 6 33.17 -13.55 -21.53
CA ALA A 6 32.26 -12.42 -21.29
C ALA A 6 31.09 -12.77 -20.35
N LEU A 7 31.06 -13.99 -19.79
CA LEU A 7 30.37 -14.26 -18.52
C LEU A 7 31.29 -13.82 -17.38
N ALA A 8 31.79 -12.59 -17.44
CA ALA A 8 32.14 -11.90 -16.21
C ALA A 8 30.80 -11.75 -15.50
N VAL A 9 30.58 -12.65 -14.54
CA VAL A 9 29.55 -12.62 -13.54
C VAL A 9 29.26 -11.14 -13.25
N THR A 10 28.16 -10.62 -13.80
CA THR A 10 27.55 -9.44 -13.19
C THR A 10 27.20 -9.95 -11.81
N GLU A 11 28.03 -9.61 -10.83
CA GLU A 11 27.69 -9.75 -9.44
C GLU A 11 26.31 -9.13 -9.31
N THR A 12 25.27 -9.97 -9.26
CA THR A 12 23.93 -9.54 -8.93
C THR A 12 24.01 -9.23 -7.44
N TRP A 13 24.50 -8.04 -7.11
CA TRP A 13 24.19 -7.40 -5.84
C TRP A 13 22.69 -7.11 -5.85
N ALA A 14 21.88 -8.16 -5.72
CA ALA A 14 20.55 -8.03 -5.20
C ALA A 14 20.75 -7.62 -3.75
N GLY A 15 20.85 -6.30 -3.53
CA GLY A 15 20.80 -5.74 -2.19
C GLY A 15 19.51 -6.20 -1.48
N SER A 16 19.43 -5.96 -0.17
CA SER A 16 18.18 -6.20 0.54
C SER A 16 17.08 -5.31 -0.04
N HIS A 17 15.93 -5.91 -0.34
CA HIS A 17 14.71 -5.21 -0.72
C HIS A 17 13.73 -5.13 0.45
N SER A 18 12.85 -4.14 0.43
CA SER A 18 11.87 -3.91 1.49
C SER A 18 10.46 -3.71 0.95
N LEU A 19 9.47 -4.30 1.62
CA LEU A 19 8.04 -4.05 1.38
C LEU A 19 7.47 -3.29 2.58
N ARG A 20 6.81 -2.17 2.33
CA ARG A 20 6.19 -1.34 3.40
C ARG A 20 4.78 -0.94 3.05
N TYR A 21 3.88 -1.10 4.01
CA TYR A 21 2.51 -0.57 3.94
C TYR A 21 2.34 0.55 4.95
N PHE A 22 1.75 1.67 4.51
CA PHE A 22 1.40 2.80 5.36
C PHE A 22 -0.11 2.98 5.37
N TYR A 23 -0.68 3.02 6.57
CA TYR A 23 -2.10 3.28 6.79
C TYR A 23 -2.25 4.60 7.53
N THR A 24 -2.89 5.57 6.88
CA THR A 24 -3.19 6.87 7.49
C THR A 24 -4.69 7.01 7.62
N PHE A 25 -5.15 7.34 8.82
CA PHE A 25 -6.54 7.64 9.10
C PHE A 25 -6.62 9.03 9.75
N ALA A 26 -7.52 9.85 9.24
CA ALA A 26 -7.81 11.17 9.75
C ALA A 26 -9.26 11.23 10.21
N SER A 27 -9.48 11.81 11.38
CA SER A 27 -10.82 11.94 11.95
C SER A 27 -11.57 13.12 11.35
N LEU A 28 -10.89 14.23 11.04
CA LEU A 28 -11.47 15.38 10.36
C LEU A 28 -10.48 16.05 9.38
N PRO A 29 -10.90 16.29 8.13
CA PRO A 29 -12.09 15.71 7.54
C PRO A 29 -11.86 14.17 7.41
N ARG A 30 -12.87 13.32 7.67
CA ARG A 30 -12.73 11.84 7.70
C ARG A 30 -12.10 11.27 6.42
N ARG A 31 -10.96 10.58 6.54
CA ARG A 31 -10.25 10.00 5.39
C ARG A 31 -9.39 8.81 5.83
N PHE A 32 -9.34 7.78 5.00
CA PHE A 32 -8.40 6.68 5.13
C PHE A 32 -7.59 6.53 3.85
N ILE A 33 -6.28 6.33 3.98
CA ILE A 33 -5.34 6.13 2.88
C ILE A 33 -4.48 4.90 3.22
N ALA A 34 -4.37 3.97 2.27
CA ALA A 34 -3.39 2.88 2.31
C ALA A 34 -2.38 3.08 1.17
N LEU A 35 -1.09 2.92 1.46
CA LEU A 35 -0.01 3.03 0.48
C LEU A 35 0.88 1.79 0.57
N GLY A 36 1.21 1.18 -0.56
CA GLY A 36 2.20 0.10 -0.67
C GLY A 36 3.47 0.58 -1.36
N TYR A 37 4.62 0.26 -0.79
CA TYR A 37 5.95 0.56 -1.32
C TYR A 37 6.80 -0.70 -1.43
N VAL A 38 7.40 -0.91 -2.61
CA VAL A 38 8.56 -1.79 -2.77
C VAL A 38 9.78 -0.87 -2.86
N ASP A 39 10.70 -1.04 -1.92
CA ASP A 39 11.79 -0.12 -1.64
C ASP A 39 11.29 1.31 -1.43
N ASN A 40 11.65 2.22 -2.34
CA ASN A 40 11.22 3.62 -2.32
C ASN A 40 10.17 3.92 -3.40
N THR A 41 9.66 2.89 -4.08
CA THR A 41 8.69 3.03 -5.18
C THR A 41 7.30 2.68 -4.69
N GLN A 42 6.40 3.66 -4.71
CA GLN A 42 4.99 3.41 -4.44
C GLN A 42 4.39 2.58 -5.59
N PHE A 43 3.75 1.47 -5.25
CA PHE A 43 3.13 0.58 -6.23
C PHE A 43 1.62 0.41 -6.02
N LEU A 44 1.11 0.65 -4.81
CA LEU A 44 -0.32 0.60 -4.51
C LEU A 44 -0.80 1.87 -3.81
N ARG A 45 -2.05 2.23 -4.07
CA ARG A 45 -2.78 3.28 -3.33
C ARG A 45 -4.25 2.92 -3.19
N PHE A 46 -4.77 3.05 -1.97
CA PHE A 46 -6.20 3.19 -1.73
C PHE A 46 -6.47 4.54 -1.08
N ASP A 47 -7.55 5.19 -1.50
CA ASP A 47 -8.03 6.43 -0.89
C ASP A 47 -9.55 6.33 -0.69
N SER A 48 -10.00 6.41 0.56
CA SER A 48 -11.43 6.26 0.90
C SER A 48 -12.31 7.38 0.33
N ARG A 49 -11.70 8.44 -0.22
CA ARG A 49 -12.41 9.54 -0.89
C ARG A 49 -12.31 9.50 -2.41
N ALA A 50 -11.52 8.60 -2.98
CA ALA A 50 -11.49 8.42 -4.42
C ALA A 50 -12.83 7.81 -4.87
N GLY A 51 -13.38 8.31 -5.98
CA GLY A 51 -14.63 7.80 -6.54
C GLY A 51 -14.56 6.35 -7.02
N SER A 52 -13.35 5.83 -7.29
CA SER A 52 -13.12 4.44 -7.66
C SER A 52 -13.48 3.48 -6.52
N GLY A 53 -13.16 3.85 -5.28
CA GLY A 53 -13.30 2.98 -4.12
C GLY A 53 -12.55 1.65 -4.27
N ARG A 54 -11.46 1.62 -5.06
CA ARG A 54 -10.63 0.44 -5.32
C ARG A 54 -9.17 0.70 -4.95
N MET A 55 -8.41 -0.38 -4.75
CA MET A 55 -6.95 -0.28 -4.74
C MET A 55 -6.47 0.05 -6.17
N GLU A 56 -5.57 1.01 -6.30
CA GLU A 56 -5.09 1.52 -7.58
C GLU A 56 -3.59 1.23 -7.78
N PRO A 57 -3.19 0.82 -8.99
CA PRO A 57 -1.78 0.67 -9.36
C PRO A 57 -1.09 2.04 -9.41
N ARG A 58 0.13 2.12 -8.87
CA ARG A 58 0.97 3.33 -8.87
C ARG A 58 2.30 3.15 -9.61
N ALA A 59 2.57 1.96 -10.11
CA ALA A 59 3.73 1.65 -10.93
C ALA A 59 3.35 0.67 -12.05
N ARG A 60 3.91 0.84 -13.26
CA ARG A 60 3.51 0.05 -14.44
C ARG A 60 3.63 -1.47 -14.26
N TRP A 61 4.62 -1.92 -13.48
CA TRP A 61 4.87 -3.34 -13.28
C TRP A 61 3.78 -4.05 -12.47
N VAL A 62 2.96 -3.33 -11.69
CA VAL A 62 1.85 -3.94 -10.95
C VAL A 62 0.58 -4.02 -11.80
N GLU A 63 0.49 -3.25 -12.91
CA GLU A 63 -0.66 -3.30 -13.81
C GLU A 63 -0.80 -4.65 -14.52
N GLN A 64 0.27 -5.45 -14.56
CA GLN A 64 0.27 -6.81 -15.11
C GLN A 64 -0.40 -7.84 -14.18
N GLU A 65 -0.66 -7.48 -12.92
CA GLU A 65 -1.34 -8.36 -11.96
C GLU A 65 -2.78 -8.67 -12.41
N GLY A 66 -3.17 -9.93 -12.20
CA GLY A 66 -4.49 -10.43 -12.57
C GLY A 66 -5.62 -9.81 -11.74
N PRO A 67 -6.88 -9.94 -12.18
CA PRO A 67 -8.05 -9.45 -11.44
C PRO A 67 -8.13 -10.02 -10.01
N GLU A 68 -7.63 -11.24 -9.79
CA GLU A 68 -7.63 -11.90 -8.48
C GLU A 68 -6.87 -11.08 -7.42
N PHE A 69 -5.73 -10.50 -7.81
CA PHE A 69 -4.94 -9.64 -6.92
C PHE A 69 -5.73 -8.39 -6.49
N TRP A 70 -6.39 -7.73 -7.44
CA TRP A 70 -7.16 -6.51 -7.17
C TRP A 70 -8.44 -6.78 -6.38
N ASP A 71 -9.05 -7.95 -6.62
CA ASP A 71 -10.23 -8.45 -5.92
C ASP A 71 -9.92 -8.92 -4.49
N GLU A 72 -8.65 -9.18 -4.17
CA GLU A 72 -8.17 -9.41 -2.80
C GLU A 72 -7.78 -8.09 -2.08
N GLU A 73 -6.96 -7.27 -2.72
CA GLU A 73 -6.42 -6.03 -2.11
C GLU A 73 -7.52 -4.98 -1.83
N THR A 74 -8.52 -4.87 -2.71
CA THR A 74 -9.58 -3.86 -2.56
C THR A 74 -10.46 -4.12 -1.32
N PRO A 75 -11.00 -5.33 -1.09
CA PRO A 75 -11.75 -5.62 0.13
C PRO A 75 -10.92 -5.43 1.41
N ILE A 76 -9.65 -5.80 1.41
CA ILE A 76 -8.75 -5.58 2.56
C ILE A 76 -8.64 -4.09 2.89
N ALA A 77 -8.40 -3.25 1.88
CA ALA A 77 -8.33 -1.81 2.09
C ALA A 77 -9.64 -1.21 2.60
N LYS A 78 -10.79 -1.69 2.10
CA LYS A 78 -12.12 -1.28 2.60
C LYS A 78 -12.37 -1.72 4.04
N HIS A 79 -11.97 -2.94 4.38
CA HIS A 79 -12.08 -3.46 5.74
C HIS A 79 -11.23 -2.62 6.71
N ASN A 80 -9.99 -2.31 6.33
CA ASN A 80 -9.11 -1.46 7.13
C ASN A 80 -9.68 -0.04 7.31
N ALA A 81 -10.27 0.55 6.26
CA ALA A 81 -10.94 1.84 6.36
C ALA A 81 -12.08 1.82 7.41
N TRP A 82 -12.87 0.75 7.43
CA TRP A 82 -13.91 0.55 8.44
C TRP A 82 -13.31 0.34 9.84
N TYR A 83 -12.29 -0.52 9.97
CA TYR A 83 -11.66 -0.86 11.24
C TYR A 83 -11.04 0.38 11.91
N TYR A 84 -10.25 1.17 11.17
CA TYR A 84 -9.62 2.37 11.71
C TYR A 84 -10.62 3.47 12.04
N ARG A 85 -11.77 3.51 11.37
CA ARG A 85 -12.88 4.41 11.76
C ARG A 85 -13.41 4.05 13.15
N VAL A 86 -13.60 2.76 13.44
CA VAL A 86 -14.02 2.30 14.77
C VAL A 86 -12.94 2.56 15.80
N SER A 87 -11.68 2.23 15.47
CA SER A 87 -10.53 2.47 16.34
C SER A 87 -10.38 3.95 16.72
N LEU A 88 -10.57 4.87 15.78
CA LEU A 88 -10.57 6.31 16.03
C LEU A 88 -11.62 6.76 17.02
N ASN A 89 -12.85 6.24 16.91
CA ASN A 89 -13.91 6.58 17.86
C ASN A 89 -13.53 6.09 19.26
N ASN A 90 -13.05 4.84 19.38
CA ASN A 90 -12.60 4.28 20.66
C ASN A 90 -11.44 5.08 21.27
N MET A 91 -10.48 5.54 20.44
CA MET A 91 -9.36 6.37 20.91
C MET A 91 -9.84 7.73 21.41
N ARG A 92 -10.80 8.36 20.73
CA ARG A 92 -11.38 9.63 21.18
C ARG A 92 -12.02 9.48 22.56
N ASP A 93 -12.82 8.43 22.74
CA ASP A 93 -13.46 8.14 24.02
C ASP A 93 -12.43 7.87 25.12
N HIS A 94 -11.42 7.03 24.82
CA HIS A 94 -10.39 6.66 25.80
C HIS A 94 -9.58 7.87 26.31
N TYR A 95 -9.28 8.81 25.42
CA TYR A 95 -8.49 10.00 25.75
C TYR A 95 -9.35 11.23 26.07
N ASN A 96 -10.67 11.08 26.23
CA ASN A 96 -11.62 12.17 26.47
C ASN A 96 -11.44 13.33 25.47
N GLN A 97 -11.20 13.02 24.19
CA GLN A 97 -11.08 14.02 23.15
C GLN A 97 -12.45 14.60 22.82
N SER A 98 -12.55 15.92 22.68
CA SER A 98 -13.79 16.58 22.30
C SER A 98 -14.25 16.16 20.90
N GLU A 99 -15.56 16.04 20.72
CA GLU A 99 -16.14 16.07 19.37
C GLU A 99 -15.78 17.43 18.74
N ALA A 100 -15.29 17.39 17.51
CA ALA A 100 -14.85 18.56 16.76
C ALA A 100 -15.82 18.84 15.61
#